data_AF-A0A7X7N0X0-F1
#
_entry.id   AF-A0A7X7N0X0-F1
#
_cell.length_a   1.000
_cell.length_b   1.000
_cell.length_c   1.000
_cell.angle_alpha   90.00
_cell.angle_beta   90.00
_cell.angle_gamma   90.00
#
_symmetry.space_group_name_H-M   'P 1'
#
loop_
_entity.id
_entity.type
_entity.pdbx_description
1 polymer ?
#
loop_
_entity_poly.entity_id
_entity_poly.type
_entity_poly.pdbx_seq_one_letter_code
_entity_poly.pdbx_strand_id
1 'polypeptide(L)'
;MIDSGFGLDIWRESGNAVLKNRNKALEKFKTQILSQMSPKKKINLSLCTKPVFELGDIIAMQLQTADKPYTIRAAQHRDMTDEEFHSFDGKYIVFRKVYDCISYTSAVEPNVKDIWPVFQLFDGVYDEPPLTIELSEMENAHLAEHDFVTSLFLTDGEMRRFHKRKAVIIKNDSLGISELNIDKSVNIYLSINHDKYNSDSMFLSGMSD
;
A
#
# COMPACT_ATOMS: atom_id res chain seq x y z
N MET A 1 -53.02 -52.15 -22.34
CA MET A 1 -52.27 -51.94 -23.59
C MET A 1 -51.73 -50.52 -23.51
N ILE A 2 -50.45 -50.34 -23.16
CA ILE A 2 -49.85 -49.00 -23.06
C ILE A 2 -49.54 -48.57 -24.49
N ASP A 3 -50.15 -47.47 -24.93
CA ASP A 3 -50.02 -46.91 -26.26
C ASP A 3 -48.56 -46.45 -26.46
N SER A 4 -47.80 -47.21 -27.25
CA SER A 4 -46.35 -47.08 -27.41
C SER A 4 -45.92 -45.87 -28.24
N GLY A 5 -46.89 -45.06 -28.71
CA GLY A 5 -46.66 -43.86 -29.53
C GLY A 5 -46.82 -42.52 -28.82
N PHE A 6 -47.42 -42.47 -27.63
CA PHE A 6 -47.80 -41.20 -27.01
C PHE A 6 -46.58 -40.42 -26.49
N GLY A 7 -46.30 -39.27 -27.10
CA GLY A 7 -45.25 -38.34 -26.69
C GLY A 7 -43.89 -38.49 -27.41
N LEU A 8 -43.74 -39.44 -28.32
CA LEU A 8 -42.51 -39.61 -29.13
C LEU A 8 -42.22 -38.41 -30.03
N ASP A 9 -43.26 -37.80 -30.61
CA ASP A 9 -43.13 -36.62 -31.46
C ASP A 9 -42.71 -35.39 -30.65
N ILE A 10 -43.27 -35.22 -29.45
CA ILE A 10 -42.89 -34.16 -28.51
C ILE A 10 -41.42 -34.33 -28.08
N TRP A 11 -40.99 -35.56 -27.80
CA TRP A 11 -39.59 -35.88 -27.47
C TRP A 11 -38.63 -35.63 -28.65
N ARG A 12 -39.07 -35.91 -29.88
CA ARG A 12 -38.28 -35.68 -31.10
C ARG A 12 -38.16 -34.18 -31.41
N GLU A 13 -39.24 -33.42 -31.27
CA GLU A 13 -39.23 -31.96 -31.44
C GLU A 13 -38.37 -31.26 -30.39
N SER A 14 -38.53 -31.64 -29.12
CA SER A 14 -37.71 -31.08 -28.03
C SER A 14 -36.24 -31.49 -28.15
N GLY A 15 -35.94 -32.73 -28.54
CA GLY A 15 -34.58 -33.17 -28.86
C GLY A 15 -33.94 -32.40 -30.01
N ASN A 16 -34.69 -32.15 -31.10
CA ASN A 16 -34.23 -31.36 -32.23
C ASN A 16 -34.00 -29.89 -31.86
N ALA A 17 -34.85 -29.31 -31.01
CA ALA A 17 -34.66 -27.95 -30.50
C ALA A 17 -33.39 -27.82 -29.65
N VAL A 18 -33.13 -28.80 -28.78
CA VAL A 18 -31.91 -28.85 -27.95
C VAL A 18 -30.66 -29.02 -28.82
N LEU A 19 -30.68 -29.90 -29.83
CA LEU A 19 -29.59 -30.08 -30.78
C LEU A 19 -29.31 -28.80 -31.57
N LYS A 20 -30.35 -28.11 -32.05
CA LYS A 20 -30.23 -26.84 -32.76
C LYS A 20 -29.59 -25.75 -31.90
N ASN A 21 -29.97 -25.69 -30.62
CA ASN A 21 -29.37 -24.77 -29.66
C ASN A 21 -27.90 -25.09 -29.37
N ARG A 22 -27.56 -26.38 -29.18
CA ARG A 22 -26.16 -26.81 -29.03
C ARG A 22 -25.34 -26.42 -30.25
N ASN A 23 -25.80 -26.73 -31.46
CA ASN A 23 -25.08 -26.39 -32.69
C ASN A 23 -24.89 -24.88 -32.85
N LYS A 24 -25.92 -24.08 -32.51
CA LYS A 24 -25.80 -22.61 -32.53
C LYS A 24 -24.78 -22.08 -31.51
N ALA A 25 -24.74 -22.67 -30.31
CA ALA A 25 -23.74 -22.32 -29.30
C ALA A 25 -22.32 -22.73 -29.74
N LEU A 26 -22.19 -23.89 -30.38
CA LEU A 26 -20.93 -24.41 -30.90
C LEU A 26 -20.38 -23.54 -32.03
N GLU A 27 -21.23 -23.09 -32.95
CA GLU A 27 -20.84 -22.16 -34.01
C GLU A 27 -20.47 -20.78 -33.46
N LYS A 28 -21.20 -20.28 -32.45
CA LYS A 28 -20.82 -19.05 -31.74
C LYS A 28 -19.46 -19.17 -31.07
N PHE A 29 -19.18 -20.31 -30.45
CA PHE A 29 -17.91 -20.58 -29.78
C PHE A 29 -16.74 -20.71 -30.77
N LYS A 30 -16.94 -21.45 -31.88
CA LYS A 30 -15.96 -21.50 -32.97
C LYS A 30 -15.65 -20.12 -33.51
N THR A 31 -16.68 -19.31 -33.74
CA THR A 31 -16.53 -17.93 -34.21
C THR A 31 -15.72 -17.09 -33.21
N GLN A 32 -15.94 -17.25 -31.90
CA GLN A 32 -15.17 -16.54 -30.88
C GLN A 32 -13.68 -16.95 -30.86
N ILE A 33 -13.38 -18.24 -30.94
CA ILE A 33 -11.99 -18.73 -30.92
C ILE A 33 -11.25 -18.36 -32.21
N LEU A 34 -11.92 -18.45 -33.36
CA LEU A 34 -11.34 -18.17 -34.68
C LEU A 34 -11.36 -16.68 -35.03
N SER A 35 -12.09 -15.86 -34.26
CA SER A 35 -12.09 -14.41 -34.47
C SER A 35 -10.71 -13.84 -34.20
N GLN A 36 -10.35 -12.81 -34.95
CA GLN A 36 -9.12 -12.10 -34.76
C GLN A 36 -9.10 -11.54 -33.32
N MET A 37 -8.14 -11.98 -32.51
CA MET A 37 -8.03 -11.51 -31.13
C MET A 37 -7.98 -9.99 -31.15
N SER A 38 -8.80 -9.38 -30.27
CA SER A 38 -8.71 -7.95 -30.03
C SER A 38 -7.27 -7.58 -29.70
N PRO A 39 -6.77 -6.39 -30.12
CA PRO A 39 -5.45 -5.93 -29.72
C PRO A 39 -5.29 -6.10 -28.22
N LYS A 40 -4.16 -6.67 -27.77
CA LYS A 40 -3.90 -6.86 -26.34
C LYS A 40 -4.07 -5.52 -25.63
N LYS A 41 -5.12 -5.40 -24.80
CA LYS A 41 -5.29 -4.23 -23.95
C LYS A 41 -4.15 -4.25 -22.94
N LYS A 42 -3.31 -3.22 -22.96
CA LYS A 42 -2.27 -3.05 -21.94
C LYS A 42 -2.97 -2.82 -20.60
N ILE A 43 -2.94 -3.83 -19.73
CA ILE A 43 -3.35 -3.67 -18.34
C ILE A 43 -2.14 -3.06 -17.63
N ASN A 44 -2.24 -1.80 -17.23
CA ASN A 44 -1.27 -1.20 -16.35
C ASN A 44 -1.66 -1.60 -14.92
N LEU A 45 -0.96 -2.58 -14.35
CA LEU A 45 -1.04 -2.84 -12.93
C LEU A 45 -0.19 -1.79 -12.21
N SER A 46 -0.78 -1.05 -11.28
CA SER A 46 -0.06 -0.10 -10.43
C SER A 46 0.64 -0.85 -9.30
N LEU A 47 1.70 -1.58 -9.64
CA LEU A 47 2.50 -2.34 -8.67
C LEU A 47 3.83 -1.61 -8.43
N CYS A 48 4.21 -1.52 -7.17
CA CYS A 48 5.53 -1.03 -6.77
C CYS A 48 6.52 -2.19 -6.87
N THR A 49 7.13 -2.39 -8.04
CA THR A 49 7.98 -3.56 -8.30
C THR A 49 9.45 -3.39 -7.88
N LYS A 50 9.83 -2.19 -7.45
CA LYS A 50 11.19 -1.86 -7.01
C LYS A 50 11.15 -1.24 -5.62
N PRO A 51 12.09 -1.59 -4.72
CA PRO A 51 12.24 -0.89 -3.44
C PRO A 51 12.50 0.61 -3.66
N VAL A 52 11.94 1.42 -2.76
CA VAL A 52 12.12 2.88 -2.73
C VAL A 52 13.47 3.29 -2.14
N PHE A 53 13.92 2.55 -1.12
CA PHE A 53 15.12 2.78 -0.35
C PHE A 53 15.76 1.43 -0.05
N GLU A 54 17.05 1.45 0.26
CA GLU A 54 17.78 0.27 0.70
C GLU A 54 17.48 -0.04 2.17
N LEU A 55 17.69 -1.30 2.54
CA LEU A 55 17.60 -1.73 3.93
C LEU A 55 18.60 -0.92 4.78
N GLY A 56 18.13 -0.30 5.86
CA GLY A 56 19.01 0.49 6.74
C GLY A 56 19.05 1.97 6.42
N ASP A 57 18.51 2.41 5.28
CA ASP A 57 18.48 3.83 4.95
C ASP A 57 17.72 4.59 6.03
N ILE A 58 18.36 5.65 6.54
CA ILE A 58 17.75 6.63 7.43
C ILE A 58 17.39 7.82 6.57
N ILE A 59 16.13 8.22 6.61
CA ILE A 59 15.55 9.20 5.71
C ILE A 59 14.96 10.32 6.56
N ALA A 60 15.31 11.57 6.22
CA ALA A 60 14.57 12.74 6.65
C ALA A 60 13.51 13.05 5.59
N MET A 61 12.27 13.31 5.99
CA MET A 61 11.18 13.69 5.08
C MET A 61 10.43 14.91 5.59
N GLN A 62 10.11 15.81 4.67
CA GLN A 62 9.37 17.03 4.98
C GLN A 62 7.88 16.72 5.25
N LEU A 63 7.35 17.31 6.33
CA LEU A 63 5.94 17.37 6.65
C LEU A 63 5.23 18.40 5.74
N GLN A 64 3.96 18.14 5.41
CA GLN A 64 3.14 19.01 4.59
C GLN A 64 1.80 19.22 5.29
N THR A 65 1.76 20.17 6.23
CA THR A 65 0.62 20.40 7.11
C THR A 65 -0.19 21.64 6.71
N ALA A 66 0.32 22.55 5.88
CA ALA A 66 -0.33 23.84 5.58
C ALA A 66 -1.80 23.75 5.13
N ASP A 67 -2.12 22.84 4.21
CA ASP A 67 -3.47 22.73 3.61
C ASP A 67 -4.25 21.51 4.12
N LYS A 68 -3.85 20.93 5.26
CA LYS A 68 -4.45 19.69 5.78
C LYS A 68 -5.03 19.90 7.17
N PRO A 69 -6.17 19.30 7.51
CA PRO A 69 -6.70 19.38 8.86
C PRO A 69 -5.94 18.44 9.80
N TYR A 70 -5.84 18.83 11.08
CA TYR A 70 -5.51 17.90 12.14
C TYR A 70 -6.68 16.91 12.30
N THR A 71 -6.38 15.61 12.41
CA THR A 71 -7.42 14.56 12.31
C THR A 71 -7.84 14.06 13.68
N ILE A 72 -9.14 13.79 13.87
CA ILE A 72 -9.69 13.23 15.12
C ILE A 72 -8.94 11.96 15.57
N ARG A 73 -8.54 11.10 14.62
CA ARG A 73 -7.79 9.88 14.94
C ARG A 73 -6.45 10.18 15.62
N ALA A 74 -5.75 11.22 15.16
CA ALA A 74 -4.51 11.67 15.79
C ALA A 74 -4.79 12.33 17.15
N ALA A 75 -5.89 13.09 17.24
CA ALA A 75 -6.33 13.75 18.47
C ALA A 75 -6.68 12.77 19.61
N GLN A 76 -6.96 11.49 19.30
CA GLN A 76 -7.14 10.45 20.32
C GLN A 76 -5.86 10.14 21.11
N HIS A 77 -4.69 10.51 20.57
CA HIS A 77 -3.39 10.12 21.11
C HIS A 77 -2.56 11.32 21.59
N ARG A 78 -2.77 12.50 21.00
CA ARG A 78 -2.17 13.76 21.42
C ARG A 78 -3.14 14.89 21.14
N ASP A 79 -3.43 15.74 22.13
CA ASP A 79 -4.18 16.96 21.87
C ASP A 79 -3.22 18.01 21.31
N MET A 80 -3.51 18.51 20.11
CA MET A 80 -2.73 19.53 19.41
C MET A 80 -3.70 20.55 18.82
N THR A 81 -3.38 21.85 18.92
CA THR A 81 -4.22 22.87 18.27
C THR A 81 -3.99 22.89 16.75
N ASP A 82 -4.94 23.40 15.98
CA ASP A 82 -4.76 23.56 14.53
C ASP A 82 -3.56 24.48 14.23
N GLU A 83 -3.36 25.55 15.00
CA GLU A 83 -2.20 26.45 14.83
C GLU A 83 -0.88 25.72 15.07
N GLU A 84 -0.82 24.87 16.10
CA GLU A 84 0.35 24.07 16.40
C GLU A 84 0.63 23.07 15.28
N PHE A 85 -0.39 22.35 14.81
CA PHE A 85 -0.27 21.41 13.69
C PHE A 85 0.29 22.08 12.42
N HIS A 86 -0.24 23.26 12.08
CA HIS A 86 0.21 24.02 10.92
C HIS A 86 1.61 24.63 11.11
N SER A 87 2.07 24.84 12.35
CA SER A 87 3.43 25.33 12.64
C SER A 87 4.54 24.34 12.27
N PHE A 88 4.19 23.06 12.11
CA PHE A 88 5.10 22.01 11.67
C PHE A 88 5.23 21.91 10.14
N ASP A 89 4.55 22.77 9.37
CA ASP A 89 4.66 22.74 7.91
C ASP A 89 6.10 23.00 7.47
N GLY A 90 6.59 22.17 6.54
CA GLY A 90 7.94 22.30 6.04
C GLY A 90 9.05 21.78 6.98
N LYS A 91 8.72 21.36 8.20
CA LYS A 91 9.67 20.69 9.10
C LYS A 91 9.90 19.24 8.70
N TYR A 92 10.92 18.61 9.25
CA TYR A 92 11.38 17.27 8.91
C TYR A 92 11.16 16.27 10.04
N ILE A 93 10.73 15.07 9.68
CA ILE A 93 10.74 13.88 10.53
C ILE A 93 11.76 12.87 10.02
N VAL A 94 12.21 11.97 10.88
CA VAL A 94 13.22 10.96 10.54
C VAL A 94 12.67 9.56 10.72
N PHE A 95 12.94 8.69 9.75
CA PHE A 95 12.60 7.28 9.84
C PHE A 95 13.66 6.40 9.18
N ARG A 96 13.75 5.14 9.63
CA ARG A 96 14.65 4.13 9.06
C ARG A 96 13.87 3.10 8.26
N LYS A 97 14.37 2.73 7.08
CA LYS A 97 13.82 1.64 6.26
C LYS A 97 14.19 0.29 6.87
N VAL A 98 13.18 -0.48 7.25
CA VAL A 98 13.36 -1.68 8.07
C VAL A 98 13.22 -2.99 7.32
N TYR A 99 12.17 -3.14 6.51
CA TYR A 99 11.95 -4.32 5.67
C TYR A 99 10.88 -4.03 4.63
N ASP A 100 10.70 -4.94 3.68
CA ASP A 100 9.66 -4.86 2.66
C ASP A 100 8.55 -5.88 2.94
N CYS A 101 7.31 -5.42 2.95
CA CYS A 101 6.14 -6.26 2.86
C CYS A 101 5.84 -6.54 1.39
N ILE A 102 5.52 -7.80 1.06
CA ILE A 102 5.03 -8.16 -0.27
C ILE A 102 3.52 -8.36 -0.16
N SER A 103 2.74 -7.42 -0.68
CA SER A 103 1.26 -7.50 -0.66
C SER A 103 0.72 -8.42 -1.76
N TYR A 104 1.47 -8.54 -2.86
CA TYR A 104 1.10 -9.36 -4.00
C TYR A 104 2.34 -9.95 -4.67
N THR A 105 2.22 -11.20 -5.12
CA THR A 105 3.16 -11.84 -6.03
C THR A 105 2.38 -12.44 -7.18
N SER A 106 2.79 -12.16 -8.41
CA SER A 106 2.19 -12.76 -9.59
C SER A 106 2.44 -14.26 -9.64
N ALA A 107 1.37 -15.03 -9.83
CA ALA A 107 1.46 -16.48 -10.00
C ALA A 107 2.11 -16.90 -11.33
N VAL A 108 2.17 -15.99 -12.32
CA VAL A 108 2.67 -16.26 -13.67
C VAL A 108 4.12 -15.78 -13.84
N GLU A 109 4.49 -14.69 -13.16
CA GLU A 109 5.85 -14.12 -13.17
C GLU A 109 6.24 -13.77 -11.73
N PRO A 110 6.87 -14.69 -10.98
CA PRO A 110 7.15 -14.51 -9.56
C PRO A 110 8.04 -13.30 -9.22
N ASN A 111 8.75 -12.73 -10.21
CA ASN A 111 9.52 -11.50 -10.03
C ASN A 111 8.64 -10.24 -10.00
N VAL A 112 7.39 -10.31 -10.47
CA VAL A 112 6.41 -9.23 -10.35
C VAL A 112 5.78 -9.30 -8.97
N LYS A 113 6.30 -8.44 -8.09
CA LYS A 113 5.87 -8.28 -6.71
C LYS A 113 5.38 -6.86 -6.48
N ASP A 114 4.41 -6.70 -5.60
CA ASP A 114 4.02 -5.39 -5.08
C ASP A 114 4.66 -5.19 -3.72
N ILE A 115 5.62 -4.27 -3.68
CA ILE A 115 6.54 -4.04 -2.57
C ILE A 115 6.08 -2.81 -1.79
N TRP A 116 5.83 -3.02 -0.51
CA TRP A 116 5.34 -2.02 0.43
C TRP A 116 6.42 -1.81 1.49
N PRO A 117 7.15 -0.69 1.47
CA PRO A 117 8.21 -0.43 2.43
C PRO A 117 7.65 -0.25 3.83
N VAL A 118 8.31 -0.86 4.81
CA VAL A 118 8.07 -0.65 6.24
C VAL A 118 9.21 0.14 6.85
N PHE A 119 8.84 1.18 7.58
CA PHE A 119 9.74 2.12 8.21
C PHE A 119 9.53 2.13 9.72
N GLN A 120 10.60 2.41 10.46
CA GLN A 120 10.58 2.74 11.87
C GLN A 120 10.67 4.25 11.98
N LEU A 121 9.68 4.89 12.59
CA LEU A 121 9.66 6.31 12.87
C LEU A 121 10.40 6.60 14.18
N PHE A 122 11.26 7.62 14.15
CA PHE A 122 11.91 8.13 15.35
C PHE A 122 11.18 9.36 15.87
N ASP A 123 11.32 9.58 17.17
CA ASP A 123 10.81 10.77 17.83
C ASP A 123 11.62 12.02 17.42
N GLY A 124 10.93 13.16 17.35
CA GLY A 124 11.51 14.45 17.03
C GLY A 124 11.11 15.05 15.69
N VAL A 125 11.05 16.38 15.68
CA VAL A 125 10.74 17.20 14.49
C VAL A 125 11.81 18.29 14.35
N TYR A 126 12.33 18.47 13.14
CA TYR A 126 13.50 19.29 12.87
C TYR A 126 13.20 20.39 11.85
N ASP A 127 13.71 21.59 12.06
CA ASP A 127 13.52 22.68 11.08
C ASP A 127 14.29 22.41 9.76
N GLU A 128 15.40 21.66 9.83
CA GLU A 128 16.20 21.22 8.68
C GLU A 128 16.51 19.72 8.79
N PRO A 129 16.84 19.02 7.69
CA PRO A 129 17.25 17.61 7.73
C PRO A 129 18.46 17.42 8.67
N PRO A 130 18.37 16.57 9.72
CA PRO A 130 19.47 16.38 10.65
C PRO A 130 20.55 15.47 10.04
N LEU A 131 21.46 16.04 9.26
CA LEU A 131 22.46 15.30 8.47
C LEU A 131 23.51 14.54 9.32
N THR A 132 23.66 14.90 10.60
CA THR A 132 24.66 14.33 11.52
C THR A 132 24.02 13.73 12.76
N ILE A 133 23.01 12.87 12.59
CA ILE A 133 22.29 12.26 13.72
C ILE A 133 22.95 10.96 14.17
N GLU A 134 23.06 10.77 15.49
CA GLU A 134 23.46 9.50 16.10
C GLU A 134 22.21 8.68 16.46
N LEU A 135 22.10 7.49 15.87
CA LEU A 135 20.91 6.65 16.01
C LEU A 135 20.69 6.15 17.43
N SER A 136 21.77 5.95 18.19
CA SER A 136 21.71 5.51 19.59
C SER A 136 21.03 6.52 20.51
N GLU A 137 20.95 7.79 20.06
CA GLU A 137 20.32 8.88 20.81
C GLU A 137 18.88 9.14 20.37
N MET A 138 18.41 8.47 19.30
CA MET A 138 17.05 8.64 18.80
C MET A 138 16.09 7.70 19.51
N GLU A 139 15.09 8.28 20.16
CA GLU A 139 13.98 7.52 20.71
C GLU A 139 13.00 7.13 19.59
N ASN A 140 12.21 6.10 19.85
CA ASN A 140 11.18 5.65 18.91
C ASN A 140 9.93 6.49 19.08
N ALA A 141 9.32 6.90 17.97
CA ALA A 141 7.99 7.49 18.02
C ALA A 141 6.94 6.45 18.46
N HIS A 142 5.86 6.93 19.05
CA HIS A 142 4.75 6.14 19.58
C HIS A 142 3.51 6.29 18.68
N LEU A 143 3.57 5.71 17.48
CA LEU A 143 2.39 5.65 16.61
C LEU A 143 1.34 4.73 17.22
N ALA A 144 0.20 5.30 17.57
CA ALA A 144 -0.91 4.57 18.14
C ALA A 144 -2.04 4.41 17.11
N GLU A 145 -2.63 3.21 17.08
CA GLU A 145 -3.86 2.93 16.36
C GLU A 145 -4.69 1.95 17.18
N HIS A 146 -5.90 2.38 17.56
CA HIS A 146 -6.78 1.59 18.43
C HIS A 146 -6.05 1.18 19.73
N ASP A 147 -5.91 -0.13 19.98
CA ASP A 147 -5.41 -0.69 21.23
C ASP A 147 -3.91 -1.05 21.18
N PHE A 148 -3.17 -0.66 20.13
CA PHE A 148 -1.75 -0.96 20.03
C PHE A 148 -0.90 0.27 19.68
N VAL A 149 0.34 0.25 20.16
CA VAL A 149 1.36 1.28 19.95
C VAL A 149 2.56 0.63 19.27
N THR A 150 3.09 1.28 18.24
CA THR A 150 4.26 0.84 17.49
C THR A 150 5.06 2.06 17.01
N SER A 151 6.31 1.85 16.62
CA SER A 151 7.06 2.84 15.84
C SER A 151 7.05 2.53 14.35
N LEU A 152 6.44 1.40 13.96
CA LEU A 152 6.49 0.90 12.60
C LEU A 152 5.29 1.37 11.79
N PHE A 153 5.55 1.94 10.63
CA PHE A 153 4.53 2.23 9.65
C PHE A 153 4.90 1.67 8.28
N LEU A 154 3.87 1.29 7.54
CA LEU A 154 3.98 0.86 6.16
C LEU A 154 3.31 1.90 5.25
N THR A 155 3.83 2.06 4.06
CA THR A 155 3.29 2.99 3.06
C THR A 155 3.40 2.35 1.68
N ASP A 156 2.78 2.96 0.69
CA ASP A 156 3.03 2.59 -0.70
C ASP A 156 4.48 2.90 -1.13
N GLY A 157 5.03 2.04 -2.00
CA GLY A 157 6.40 2.11 -2.49
C GLY A 157 6.61 3.07 -3.67
N GLU A 158 5.87 4.18 -3.77
CA GLU A 158 6.04 5.12 -4.88
C GLU A 158 7.08 6.21 -4.56
N MET A 159 8.29 6.12 -5.15
CA MET A 159 9.35 7.13 -4.95
C MET A 159 8.93 8.58 -5.23
N ARG A 160 7.98 8.79 -6.14
CA ARG A 160 7.43 10.12 -6.42
C ARG A 160 6.88 10.81 -5.16
N ARG A 161 6.32 10.05 -4.21
CA ARG A 161 5.75 10.61 -2.97
C ARG A 161 6.84 11.13 -2.04
N PHE A 162 7.93 10.38 -1.89
CA PHE A 162 9.09 10.80 -1.13
C PHE A 162 9.78 12.02 -1.77
N HIS A 163 9.92 12.05 -3.10
CA HIS A 163 10.46 13.22 -3.81
C HIS A 163 9.61 14.48 -3.61
N LYS A 164 8.27 14.37 -3.65
CA LYS A 164 7.36 15.50 -3.40
C LYS A 164 7.56 16.13 -2.01
N ARG A 165 8.02 15.34 -1.05
CA ARG A 165 8.29 15.74 0.34
C ARG A 165 9.78 15.93 0.62
N LYS A 166 10.58 16.16 -0.42
CA LYS A 166 12.02 16.44 -0.31
C LYS A 166 12.74 15.44 0.60
N ALA A 167 12.40 14.16 0.47
CA ALA A 167 13.03 13.12 1.27
C ALA A 167 14.52 13.04 0.94
N VAL A 168 15.37 12.96 1.96
CA VAL A 168 16.83 12.88 1.83
C VAL A 168 17.33 11.72 2.68
N ILE A 169 18.19 10.89 2.10
CA ILE A 169 18.90 9.84 2.84
C ILE A 169 20.02 10.51 3.64
N ILE A 170 20.00 10.33 4.96
CA ILE A 170 20.98 10.85 5.91
C ILE A 170 22.21 9.95 5.95
N LYS A 171 21.99 8.66 6.19
CA LYS A 171 23.00 7.59 6.20
C LYS A 171 22.33 6.23 6.05
N ASN A 172 23.12 5.16 5.89
CA ASN A 172 22.64 3.78 5.91
C ASN A 172 23.18 3.06 7.14
N ASP A 173 22.29 2.46 7.93
CA ASP A 173 22.58 1.60 9.09
C ASP A 173 21.95 0.21 8.90
N SER A 174 22.48 -0.53 7.92
CA SER A 174 22.02 -1.89 7.63
C SER A 174 22.41 -2.91 8.71
N LEU A 175 23.52 -2.67 9.42
CA LEU A 175 23.98 -3.55 10.52
C LEU A 175 23.04 -3.48 11.72
N GLY A 176 22.65 -2.27 12.13
CA GLY A 176 21.74 -2.08 13.26
C GLY A 176 20.36 -2.71 13.07
N ILE A 177 19.92 -2.98 11.83
CA ILE A 177 18.64 -3.67 11.57
C ILE A 177 18.69 -5.15 11.94
N SER A 178 19.81 -5.81 11.67
CA SER A 178 19.93 -7.26 11.92
C SER A 178 19.78 -7.63 13.39
N GLU A 179 20.00 -6.66 14.29
CA GLU A 179 19.92 -6.79 15.74
C GLU A 179 18.53 -6.45 16.29
N LEU A 180 17.63 -5.86 15.49
CA LEU A 180 16.29 -5.51 15.93
C LEU A 180 15.38 -6.73 15.92
N ASN A 181 14.76 -7.02 17.05
CA ASN A 181 13.67 -8.00 17.12
C ASN A 181 12.34 -7.31 16.75
N ILE A 182 12.01 -7.33 15.46
CA ILE A 182 10.89 -6.56 14.89
C ILE A 182 9.69 -7.46 14.71
N ASP A 183 8.61 -7.16 15.43
CA ASP A 183 7.33 -7.81 15.20
C ASP A 183 6.69 -7.28 13.90
N LYS A 184 6.82 -8.08 12.84
CA LYS A 184 6.28 -7.76 11.52
C LYS A 184 4.74 -7.76 11.46
N SER A 185 4.06 -8.23 12.51
CA SER A 185 2.61 -8.23 12.59
C SER A 185 2.03 -6.89 13.06
N VAL A 186 2.87 -5.98 13.57
CA VAL A 186 2.43 -4.71 14.18
C VAL A 186 3.00 -3.52 13.41
N ASN A 187 2.25 -3.07 12.40
CA ASN A 187 2.55 -1.85 11.64
C ASN A 187 1.25 -1.12 11.28
N ILE A 188 1.36 0.20 11.18
CA ILE A 188 0.23 1.08 10.82
C ILE A 188 0.38 1.49 9.35
N TYR A 189 -0.70 1.44 8.58
CA TYR A 189 -0.69 2.00 7.23
C TYR A 189 -0.82 3.53 7.27
N LEU A 190 0.22 4.22 6.80
CA LEU A 190 0.22 5.68 6.68
C LEU A 190 0.48 6.08 5.23
N SER A 191 -0.53 6.70 4.61
CA SER A 191 -0.40 7.14 3.22
C SER A 191 0.27 8.51 3.13
N ILE A 192 1.53 8.53 2.70
CA ILE A 192 2.38 9.73 2.75
C ILE A 192 1.87 10.88 1.87
N ASN A 193 0.99 10.70 0.88
CA ASN A 193 0.49 11.83 0.06
C ASN A 193 -0.93 11.61 -0.46
N HIS A 194 -1.85 11.19 0.42
CA HIS A 194 -3.24 10.96 0.03
C HIS A 194 -4.16 12.07 0.54
N ASP A 195 -4.89 12.72 -0.37
CA ASP A 195 -5.74 13.89 -0.09
C ASP A 195 -6.83 13.62 0.97
N LYS A 196 -7.21 12.34 1.17
CA LYS A 196 -8.24 11.94 2.16
C LYS A 196 -7.69 11.43 3.50
N TYR A 197 -6.39 11.16 3.59
CA TYR A 197 -5.77 10.59 4.79
C TYR A 197 -4.50 11.37 5.12
N ASN A 198 -4.59 12.25 6.12
CA ASN A 198 -3.46 13.04 6.55
C ASN A 198 -2.55 12.22 7.48
N SER A 199 -1.52 11.59 6.90
CA SER A 199 -0.49 10.88 7.68
C SER A 199 0.28 11.79 8.64
N ASP A 200 0.33 13.10 8.37
CA ASP A 200 1.18 14.03 9.13
C ASP A 200 0.63 14.25 10.53
N SER A 201 -0.70 14.25 10.68
CA SER A 201 -1.35 14.25 11.99
C SER A 201 -0.93 13.04 12.81
N MET A 202 -0.88 11.85 12.19
CA MET A 202 -0.48 10.61 12.86
C MET A 202 1.01 10.60 13.21
N PHE A 203 1.88 11.11 12.32
CA PHE A 203 3.29 11.26 12.62
C PHE A 203 3.50 12.17 13.83
N LEU A 204 2.86 13.34 13.84
CA LEU A 204 3.00 14.32 14.93
C LEU A 204 2.37 13.86 16.24
N SER A 205 1.25 13.12 16.21
CA SER A 205 0.65 12.57 17.43
C SER A 205 1.51 11.48 18.08
N GLY A 206 2.42 10.87 17.32
CA GLY A 206 3.35 9.86 17.85
C GLY A 206 4.66 10.45 18.39
N MET A 207 4.87 11.76 18.27
CA MET A 207 6.06 12.43 18.80
C MET A 207 5.82 12.90 20.23
N SER A 208 6.88 12.94 21.02
CA SER A 208 6.87 13.59 22.34
C SER A 208 6.72 15.11 22.22
N ASP A 209 6.24 15.75 23.29
CA ASP A 209 6.12 17.21 23.41
C ASP A 209 7.48 17.92 23.56
#